data_AF-A0A937NS07-F1
#
_entry.id   AF-A0A937NS07-F1
#
_cell.length_a   1.000
_cell.length_b   1.000
_cell.length_c   1.000
_cell.angle_alpha   90.00
_cell.angle_beta   90.00
_cell.angle_gamma   90.00
#
_symmetry.space_group_name_H-M   'P 1'
#
loop_
_entity.id
_entity.type
_entity.pdbx_description
1 polymer ?
#
loop_
_entity_poly.entity_id
_entity_poly.type
_entity_poly.pdbx_seq_one_letter_code
_entity_poly.pdbx_strand_id
1 'polypeptide(L)' 'MKKSIEIEGGTVEEAVKKALEELQISRDRVKIEILSEEKKGLFGMPGAKPAKVRVSIKKNT' A
#
# COMPACT_ATOMS: atom_id res chain seq x y z
N MET A 1 1.34 0.39 -20.98
CA MET A 1 0.52 0.79 -19.83
C MET A 1 1.05 0.10 -18.57
N LYS A 2 1.59 0.86 -17.61
CA LYS A 2 1.98 0.30 -16.31
C LYS A 2 0.71 0.25 -15.46
N LYS A 3 0.16 -0.96 -15.20
CA LYS A 3 -0.96 -1.12 -14.26
C LYS A 3 -0.39 -1.00 -12.84
N SER A 4 -0.54 0.18 -12.26
CA SER A 4 -0.20 0.45 -10.86
C SER A 4 -1.40 1.08 -10.17
N ILE A 5 -1.70 0.64 -8.95
CA ILE A 5 -2.75 1.21 -8.10
C ILE A 5 -2.11 1.81 -6.84
N GLU A 6 -2.76 2.83 -6.29
CA GLU A 6 -2.36 3.46 -5.04
C GLU A 6 -3.48 3.24 -4.03
N ILE A 7 -3.13 2.67 -2.88
CA ILE A 7 -4.08 2.40 -1.80
C ILE A 7 -3.56 2.98 -0.51
N GLU A 8 -4.49 3.53 0.26
CA GLU A 8 -4.28 4.04 1.60
C GLU A 8 -4.88 3.06 2.62
N GLY A 9 -4.20 2.90 3.75
CA GLY A 9 -4.62 1.98 4.82
C GLY A 9 -4.23 2.52 6.18
N GLY A 10 -4.88 1.98 7.23
CA GLY A 10 -4.49 2.31 8.60
C GLY A 10 -3.03 1.98 8.87
N THR A 11 -2.56 0.88 8.26
CA THR A 11 -1.15 0.45 8.29
C THR A 11 -0.61 0.15 6.89
N VAL A 12 0.71 0.13 6.75
CA VAL A 12 1.39 -0.25 5.50
C VAL A 12 0.97 -1.65 5.08
N GLU A 13 0.94 -2.60 6.02
CA GLU A 13 0.50 -3.97 5.76
C GLU A 13 -0.95 -4.04 5.28
N GLU A 14 -1.84 -3.26 5.89
CA GLU A 14 -3.26 -3.23 5.50
C GLU A 14 -3.45 -2.67 4.09
N ALA A 15 -2.73 -1.59 3.77
CA ALA A 15 -2.74 -0.98 2.45
C ALA A 15 -2.18 -1.93 1.38
N VAL A 16 -1.10 -2.65 1.70
CA VAL A 16 -0.50 -3.66 0.82
C VAL A 16 -1.48 -4.81 0.58
N LYS A 17 -2.10 -5.33 1.64
CA LYS A 17 -3.03 -6.46 1.52
C LYS A 17 -4.23 -6.10 0.64
N LYS A 18 -4.85 -4.95 0.88
CA LYS A 18 -5.95 -4.41 0.05
C LYS A 18 -5.53 -4.29 -1.42
N ALA A 19 -4.32 -3.77 -1.68
CA ALA A 19 -3.83 -3.61 -3.05
C ALA A 19 -3.56 -4.94 -3.75
N LEU A 20 -3.10 -5.96 -3.03
CA LEU A 20 -2.91 -7.31 -3.57
C LEU A 20 -4.25 -7.98 -3.88
N GLU A 21 -5.25 -7.81 -3.01
CA GLU A 21 -6.60 -8.34 -3.19
C GLU A 21 -7.30 -7.69 -4.39
N GLU A 22 -7.19 -6.36 -4.54
CA GLU A 22 -7.79 -5.62 -5.67
C GLU A 22 -7.17 -5.98 -7.02
N LEU A 23 -5.86 -6.23 -7.05
CA LEU A 23 -5.18 -6.71 -8.25
C LEU A 23 -5.35 -8.21 -8.49
N GLN A 24 -5.88 -8.96 -7.51
CA GLN A 24 -5.94 -10.43 -7.49
C GLN A 24 -4.62 -11.09 -7.91
N ILE A 25 -3.49 -10.50 -7.50
CA ILE A 25 -2.15 -10.94 -7.87
C ILE A 25 -1.31 -11.15 -6.61
N SER A 26 -0.52 -12.21 -6.60
CA SER A 26 0.44 -12.49 -5.53
C SER A 26 1.52 -11.41 -5.43
N ARG A 27 1.94 -11.10 -4.19
CA ARG A 27 3.00 -10.12 -3.88
C ARG A 27 4.30 -10.29 -4.67
N ASP A 28 4.59 -11.52 -5.08
CA ASP A 28 5.79 -11.87 -5.84
C ASP A 28 5.81 -11.23 -7.24
N ARG A 29 4.62 -11.17 -7.87
CA ARG A 29 4.40 -10.64 -9.23
C ARG A 29 4.06 -9.16 -9.25
N VAL A 30 4.14 -8.48 -8.12
CA VAL A 30 3.97 -7.03 -8.03
C VAL A 30 5.17 -6.38 -7.36
N LYS A 31 5.31 -5.09 -7.59
CA LYS A 31 6.26 -4.21 -6.93
C LYS A 31 5.48 -3.32 -6.00
N ILE A 32 5.78 -3.40 -4.71
CA ILE A 32 5.17 -2.58 -3.66
C ILE A 32 6.14 -1.44 -3.36
N GLU A 33 5.64 -0.21 -3.40
CA GLU A 33 6.38 1.01 -3.06
C GLU A 33 5.62 1.75 -1.96
N ILE A 34 6.28 2.04 -0.84
CA ILE A 34 5.65 2.75 0.29
C ILE A 34 5.81 4.25 0.02
N LEU A 35 4.70 4.94 -0.21
CA LEU A 35 4.67 6.39 -0.47
C LEU A 35 4.58 7.20 0.83
N SER A 36 3.91 6.66 1.84
CA SER A 36 3.88 7.19 3.20
C SER A 36 3.75 6.07 4.19
N GLU A 37 4.58 6.12 5.23
CA GLU A 37 4.43 5.29 6.40
C GLU A 37 3.29 5.83 7.28
N GLU A 38 2.56 4.92 7.91
CA GLU A 38 1.55 5.26 8.91
C GLU A 38 2.20 6.03 10.07
N LYS A 39 1.56 7.12 10.50
CA LYS A 39 1.91 7.73 11.78
C LYS A 39 0.83 7.40 12.78
N LYS A 40 1.19 6.56 13.76
CA LYS A 40 0.38 6.38 14.96
C LYS A 40 0.58 7.62 15.84
N GLY A 41 -0.45 8.48 15.88
CA GLY A 41 -0.54 9.50 16.92
C GLY A 41 -0.64 8.78 18.27
N LEU A 42 0.38 8.93 19.11
CA LEU A 42 0.41 8.34 20.45
C LEU A 42 -0.05 9.39 21.46
N PHE A 43 -0.82 8.98 22.48
CA PHE A 43 -1.28 9.81 23.60
C PHE A 43 -2.02 11.11 23.20
N GLY A 44 -3.28 10.96 22.78
CA GLY A 44 -4.23 12.09 22.72
C GLY A 44 -3.95 13.17 21.66
N MET A 45 -2.97 12.96 20.76
CA MET A 45 -2.65 13.92 19.71
C MET A 45 -3.46 13.66 18.43
N PRO A 46 -4.19 14.66 17.90
CA PRO A 46 -4.77 14.59 16.56
C PRO A 46 -3.63 14.62 15.53
N GLY A 47 -3.36 13.47 14.92
CA GLY A 47 -2.27 13.37 13.94
C GLY A 47 -2.09 11.99 13.31
N ALA A 48 -3.08 11.09 13.45
CA ALA A 48 -3.01 9.80 12.79
C ALA A 48 -3.03 10.01 11.27
N LYS A 49 -1.95 9.63 10.61
CA LYS A 49 -1.85 9.72 9.15
C LYS A 49 -1.87 8.29 8.59
N PRO A 50 -2.77 7.99 7.64
CA PRO A 50 -2.83 6.67 7.04
C PRO A 50 -1.53 6.39 6.26
N ALA A 51 -1.14 5.12 6.22
CA ALA A 51 -0.11 4.66 5.30
C ALA A 51 -0.63 4.74 3.86
N LYS A 52 0.26 5.04 2.93
CA LYS A 52 -0.02 5.02 1.49
C LYS A 52 1.00 4.17 0.78
N VAL A 53 0.52 3.23 -0.02
CA VAL A 53 1.37 2.34 -0.81
C VAL A 53 0.93 2.34 -2.26
N ARG A 54 1.90 2.13 -3.15
CA ARG A 54 1.71 1.99 -4.58
C ARG A 54 2.12 0.58 -4.98
N VAL A 55 1.20 -0.15 -5.59
CA VAL A 55 1.44 -1.51 -6.06
C VAL A 55 1.39 -1.53 -7.59
N SER A 56 2.46 -1.99 -8.21
CA SER A 56 2.62 -2.07 -9.66
C SER A 56 2.83 -3.50 -10.11
N ILE A 57 2.11 -3.96 -11.13
CA ILE A 57 2.32 -5.32 -11.66
C ILE A 57 3.70 -5.40 -12.32
N LYS A 58 4.54 -6.35 -11.87
CA LYS A 58 5.78 -6.70 -12.58
C LYS A 58 5.35 -7.44 -13.84
N LYS A 59 5.58 -6.84 -15.00
CA LYS A 59 5.51 -7.57 -16.27
C LYS A 59 6.68 -8.56 -16.26
N ASN A 60 6.40 -9.81 -15.94
CA ASN A 60 7.24 -10.89 -16.42
C ASN A 60 6.83 -11.10 -17.88
N THR A 61 7.78 -10.86 -18.78
CA THR A 61 7.69 -11.19 -20.20
C THR A 61 7.37 -12.67 -20.40
#